data_AF-A0A7X8VET7-F1
#
_entry.id   AF-A0A7X8VET7-F1
#
_cell.length_a   1.000
_cell.length_b   1.000
_cell.length_c   1.000
_cell.angle_alpha   90.00
_cell.angle_beta   90.00
_cell.angle_gamma   90.00
#
_symmetry.space_group_name_H-M   'P 1'
#
loop_
_entity.id
_entity.type
_entity.pdbx_description
1 polymer ?
#
loop_
_entity_poly.entity_id
_entity_poly.type
_entity_poly.pdbx_seq_one_letter_code
_entity_poly.pdbx_strand_id
1 'polypeptide(L)'
;MERPVEFFLSNFIHEGYTSLTAMCRKYAPEAIEIEHGLATTEEIAHVAELLEKYIRDYVKIIGGVSKIKLYTEEECNEMFERD
;
A
#
# COMPACT_ATOMS: atom_id res chain seq x y z
N MET A 1 -10.90 8.75 -3.72
CA MET A 1 -11.23 7.52 -4.48
C MET A 1 -10.56 6.33 -3.81
N GLU A 2 -11.05 5.08 -3.98
CA GLU A 2 -10.26 3.90 -3.58
C GLU A 2 -9.02 3.80 -4.48
N ARG A 3 -7.82 3.80 -3.89
CA ARG A 3 -6.56 3.69 -4.63
C ARG A 3 -6.23 2.20 -4.87
N PRO A 4 -5.98 1.78 -6.12
CA PRO A 4 -5.74 0.38 -6.44
C PRO A 4 -4.42 -0.13 -5.85
N VAL A 5 -4.32 -1.45 -5.65
CA VAL A 5 -3.11 -2.11 -5.11
C VAL A 5 -1.89 -1.83 -5.99
N GLU A 6 -2.07 -1.77 -7.30
CA GLU A 6 -1.03 -1.41 -8.27
C GLU A 6 -0.43 -0.03 -7.98
N PHE A 7 -1.27 0.96 -7.66
CA PHE A 7 -0.82 2.31 -7.37
C PHE A 7 -0.04 2.36 -6.05
N PHE A 8 -0.55 1.68 -5.03
CA PHE A 8 0.17 1.51 -3.77
C PHE A 8 1.57 0.93 -4.00
N LEU A 9 1.66 -0.19 -4.73
CA LEU A 9 2.94 -0.86 -5.01
C LEU A 9 3.87 0.02 -5.83
N SER A 10 3.37 0.66 -6.88
CA SER A 10 4.17 1.55 -7.73
C SER A 10 4.79 2.70 -6.97
N ASN A 11 4.00 3.44 -6.18
CA ASN A 11 4.52 4.57 -5.40
C ASN A 11 5.67 4.15 -4.49
N PHE A 12 5.46 3.08 -3.72
CA PHE A 12 6.50 2.62 -2.81
C PHE A 12 7.73 2.07 -3.52
N ILE A 13 7.58 1.44 -4.70
CA ILE A 13 8.73 1.01 -5.50
C ILE A 13 9.55 2.21 -5.98
N HIS A 14 8.89 3.28 -6.44
CA HIS A 14 9.56 4.52 -6.87
C HIS A 14 10.25 5.23 -5.70
N GLU A 15 9.71 5.12 -4.49
CA GLU A 15 10.37 5.57 -3.25
C GLU A 15 11.55 4.67 -2.80
N GLY A 16 11.81 3.57 -3.50
CA GLY A 16 12.95 2.66 -3.24
C GLY A 16 12.64 1.49 -2.31
N TYR A 17 11.37 1.22 -2.00
CA TYR A 17 10.98 0.04 -1.21
C TYR A 17 10.93 -1.21 -2.08
N THR A 18 11.49 -2.31 -1.58
CA THR A 18 11.52 -3.61 -2.28
C THR A 18 10.80 -4.73 -1.53
N SER A 19 10.36 -4.46 -0.29
CA SER A 19 9.69 -5.43 0.58
C SER A 19 8.26 -4.98 0.87
N LEU A 20 7.29 -5.84 0.55
CA LEU A 20 5.88 -5.60 0.85
C LEU A 20 5.66 -5.31 2.34
N THR A 21 6.37 -6.04 3.22
CA THR A 21 6.29 -5.81 4.67
C THR A 21 6.77 -4.42 5.06
N ALA A 22 7.83 -3.91 4.42
CA ALA A 22 8.31 -2.54 4.68
C ALA A 22 7.30 -1.49 4.19
N MET A 23 6.70 -1.70 3.01
CA MET A 23 5.66 -0.83 2.47
C MET A 23 4.44 -0.77 3.39
N CYS A 24 3.92 -1.92 3.81
CA CYS A 24 2.74 -1.99 4.67
C CYS A 24 3.00 -1.37 6.06
N ARG A 25 4.18 -1.59 6.65
CA ARG A 25 4.57 -0.96 7.92
C ARG A 25 4.71 0.55 7.80
N LYS A 26 5.23 1.04 6.67
CA LYS A 26 5.37 2.47 6.40
C LYS A 26 4.00 3.14 6.26
N TYR A 27 3.07 2.50 5.58
CA TYR A 27 1.73 3.04 5.31
C TYR A 27 0.73 2.86 6.46
N ALA A 28 0.86 1.82 7.28
CA ALA A 28 -0.13 1.49 8.31
C ALA A 28 -0.51 2.63 9.26
N PRO A 29 0.40 3.51 9.73
CA PRO A 29 0.01 4.65 10.57
C PRO A 29 -0.90 5.65 9.84
N GLU A 30 -0.73 5.81 8.52
CA GLU A 30 -1.53 6.73 7.70
C GLU A 30 -2.91 6.16 7.37
N ALA A 31 -3.03 4.83 7.35
CA ALA A 31 -4.28 4.12 7.10
C ALA A 31 -5.22 4.08 8.32
N ILE A 32 -4.74 4.48 9.49
CA ILE A 32 -5.51 4.44 10.73
C ILE A 32 -6.15 5.80 10.96
N GLU A 33 -7.48 5.87 10.82
CA GLU A 33 -8.28 7.02 11.26
C GLU A 33 -8.61 6.89 12.75
N ILE A 34 -8.16 7.85 13.55
CA ILE A 34 -8.47 7.95 14.98
C ILE A 34 -9.02 9.34 15.27
N GLU A 35 -10.22 9.40 15.85
CA GLU A 35 -10.87 10.67 16.23
C GLU A 35 -10.09 11.39 17.36
N HIS A 36 -9.54 10.63 18.30
CA HIS A 36 -8.82 11.15 19.47
C HIS A 36 -7.61 10.30 19.84
N GLY A 37 -6.41 10.87 19.78
CA GLY A 37 -5.16 10.24 20.20
C GLY A 37 -4.27 9.76 19.06
N LEU A 38 -3.33 8.88 19.38
CA LEU A 38 -2.41 8.25 18.43
C LEU A 38 -2.64 6.74 18.44
N ALA A 39 -2.48 6.10 17.29
CA ALA A 39 -2.50 4.65 17.18
C ALA A 39 -1.34 4.06 18.01
N THR A 40 -1.63 2.98 18.73
CA THR A 40 -0.60 2.22 19.44
C THR A 40 0.28 1.48 18.43
N THR A 41 1.48 1.10 18.86
CA THR A 41 2.40 0.31 18.04
C THR A 41 1.79 -1.04 17.65
N GLU A 42 1.01 -1.65 18.56
CA GLU A 42 0.31 -2.90 18.33
C GLU A 42 -0.78 -2.76 17.27
N GLU A 43 -1.57 -1.67 17.30
CA GLU A 43 -2.58 -1.39 16.27
C GLU A 43 -1.93 -1.14 14.90
N ILE A 44 -0.86 -0.34 14.86
CA ILE A 44 -0.09 -0.10 13.64
C ILE A 44 0.45 -1.42 13.07
N ALA A 45 1.02 -2.28 13.92
CA ALA A 45 1.53 -3.57 13.50
C ALA A 45 0.41 -4.47 12.96
N HIS A 46 -0.74 -4.49 13.63
CA HIS A 46 -1.90 -5.28 13.20
C HIS A 46 -2.44 -4.82 11.84
N VAL A 47 -2.56 -3.51 11.63
CA VAL A 47 -2.99 -2.96 10.34
C VAL A 47 -1.98 -3.25 9.24
N ALA A 48 -0.68 -3.16 9.52
CA ALA A 48 0.35 -3.54 8.55
C ALA A 48 0.22 -5.02 8.13
N GLU A 49 -0.08 -5.93 9.06
CA GLU A 49 -0.33 -7.35 8.76
C GLU A 49 -1.58 -7.55 7.90
N LEU A 50 -2.67 -6.81 8.18
CA LEU A 50 -3.90 -6.87 7.40
C LEU A 50 -3.68 -6.38 5.96
N LEU A 51 -2.98 -5.25 5.79
CA LEU A 51 -2.59 -4.71 4.47
C LEU A 51 -1.74 -5.71 3.69
N GLU A 52 -0.72 -6.29 4.33
CA GLU A 52 0.14 -7.27 3.69
C GLU A 52 -0.66 -8.50 3.25
N LYS A 53 -1.54 -9.01 4.11
CA LYS A 53 -2.41 -10.14 3.79
C LYS A 53 -3.31 -9.83 2.60
N TYR A 54 -3.97 -8.67 2.62
CA TYR A 54 -4.84 -8.22 1.53
C TYR A 54 -4.09 -8.18 0.20
N ILE A 55 -2.91 -7.56 0.15
CA ILE A 55 -2.12 -7.45 -1.08
C ILE A 55 -1.67 -8.84 -1.55
N ARG A 56 -1.24 -9.73 -0.65
CA ARG A 56 -0.87 -11.10 -1.02
C ARG A 56 -2.05 -11.89 -1.60
N ASP A 57 -3.24 -11.73 -1.04
CA ASP A 57 -4.43 -12.42 -1.55
C ASP A 57 -4.89 -11.81 -2.88
N TYR A 58 -4.82 -10.49 -3.05
CA TYR A 58 -5.01 -9.82 -4.33
C TYR A 58 -4.11 -10.38 -5.43
N VAL A 59 -2.80 -10.49 -5.14
CA VAL A 59 -1.81 -11.04 -6.07
C VAL A 59 -2.14 -12.48 -6.47
N LYS A 60 -2.62 -13.31 -5.55
CA LYS A 60 -3.07 -14.67 -5.88
C LYS A 60 -4.28 -14.66 -6.81
N ILE A 61 -5.27 -13.80 -6.53
CA ILE A 61 -6.51 -13.70 -7.32
C ILE A 61 -6.20 -13.33 -8.77
N ILE A 62 -5.28 -12.39 -9.01
CA ILE A 62 -4.93 -11.95 -10.37
C ILE A 62 -3.97 -12.92 -11.10
N GLY A 63 -3.55 -14.01 -10.46
CA GLY A 63 -2.69 -15.04 -11.08
C GLY A 63 -1.18 -14.84 -10.88
N GLY A 64 -0.78 -14.08 -9.87
CA GLY A 64 0.60 -13.93 -9.44
C GLY A 64 1.24 -12.57 -9.76
N VAL A 65 2.44 -12.34 -9.23
CA VAL A 65 3.17 -11.06 -9.30
C VAL A 65 3.42 -10.61 -10.74
N SER A 66 3.64 -11.54 -11.68
CA SER A 66 3.86 -11.23 -13.10
C SER A 66 2.64 -10.63 -13.81
N LYS A 67 1.47 -10.63 -13.16
CA LYS A 67 0.23 -10.04 -13.67
C LYS A 67 -0.03 -8.63 -13.14
N ILE A 68 0.76 -8.18 -12.15
CA ILE A 68 0.67 -6.81 -11.64
C ILE A 68 1.16 -5.86 -12.73
N LYS A 69 0.34 -4.86 -13.06
CA LYS A 69 0.73 -3.77 -13.95
C LYS A 69 1.14 -2.58 -13.10
N LEU A 70 2.45 -2.38 -12.97
CA LEU A 70 2.99 -1.22 -12.25
C LEU A 70 2.90 0.02 -13.13
N TYR A 71 2.47 1.12 -12.53
CA TYR A 71 2.50 2.45 -13.09
C TYR A 71 3.91 3.04 -13.10
N THR A 72 4.21 3.90 -14.08
CA THR A 72 5.40 4.76 -14.07
C THR A 72 5.30 5.85 -13.00
N GLU A 73 6.40 6.55 -12.73
CA GLU A 73 6.41 7.66 -11.77
C GLU A 73 5.48 8.80 -12.25
N GLU A 74 5.48 9.10 -13.55
CA GLU A 74 4.59 10.10 -14.15
C GLU A 74 3.12 9.71 -14.02
N GLU A 75 2.77 8.45 -14.32
CA GLU A 75 1.41 7.93 -14.14
C GLU A 75 0.96 8.02 -12.67
N CYS A 76 1.88 7.78 -11.73
CA CYS A 76 1.58 7.93 -10.31
C CYS A 76 1.31 9.38 -9.92
N ASN A 77 2.13 10.32 -10.39
CA ASN A 77 1.96 11.74 -10.13
C ASN A 77 0.63 12.26 -10.70
N GLU A 78 0.27 11.89 -11.93
CA GLU A 78 -1.02 12.25 -12.52
C GLU A 78 -2.21 11.72 -11.73
N MET A 79 -2.11 10.52 -11.16
CA MET A 79 -3.16 9.94 -10.32
C MET A 79 -3.26 10.65 -8.97
N PHE A 80 -2.14 11.12 -8.42
CA PHE A 80 -2.11 11.85 -7.15
C PHE A 80 -2.67 13.27 -7.29
N GLU A 81 -2.40 13.97 -8.39
CA GLU A 81 -2.91 15.33 -8.67
C GLU A 81 -4.42 15.39 -8.95
N ARG A 82 -5.06 14.25 -9.23
CA ARG A 82 -6.49 14.14 -9.53
C ARG A 82 -7.36 13.84 -8.30
N ASP A 83 -6.77 13.54 -7.15
CA ASP A 83 -7.43 13.39 -5.84
C ASP A 83 -7.47 14.74 -5.09
#